data_AF-A0A3Q2YYU5-F1
#
_entry.id   AF-A0A3Q2YYU5-F1
#
_cell.length_a   1.000
_cell.length_b   1.000
_cell.length_c   1.000
_cell.angle_alpha   90.00
_cell.angle_beta   90.00
_cell.angle_gamma   90.00
#
_symmetry.space_group_name_H-M   'P 1'
#
loop_
_entity.id
_entity.type
_entity.pdbx_description
1 polymer ?
#
loop_
_entity_poly.entity_id
_entity_poly.type
_entity_poly.pdbx_seq_one_letter_code
_entity_poly.pdbx_strand_id
1 'polypeptide(L)' 'NTTSQEIRRLIPNISRHLERLPPGFINNGYQYMDAFGEKRERHPNMRRFAGEDAAEANERIEMFNRRPL' A
#
# COMPACT_ATOMS: atom_id res chain seq x y z
N ASN A 1 20.96 10.41 -4.71
CA ASN A 1 20.52 9.72 -5.94
C ASN A 1 19.54 8.65 -5.51
N THR A 2 18.32 9.05 -5.16
CA THR A 2 17.28 8.13 -4.68
C THR A 2 16.48 7.75 -5.92
N THR A 3 16.45 6.45 -6.22
CA THR A 3 16.02 5.95 -7.52
C THR A 3 14.54 6.31 -7.74
N SER A 4 14.15 6.75 -8.93
CA SER A 4 12.73 7.08 -9.24
C SER A 4 11.75 5.95 -8.90
N GLN A 5 12.23 4.71 -8.82
CA GLN A 5 11.48 3.54 -8.37
C GLN A 5 11.23 3.52 -6.85
N GLU A 6 12.18 3.97 -6.04
CA GLU A 6 12.02 4.09 -4.58
C GLU A 6 10.99 5.17 -4.26
N ILE A 7 11.06 6.32 -4.92
CA ILE A 7 10.05 7.39 -4.77
C ILE A 7 8.66 6.88 -5.17
N ARG A 8 8.56 6.12 -6.29
CA ARG A 8 7.30 5.50 -6.73
C ARG A 8 6.77 4.43 -5.77
N ARG A 9 7.62 3.74 -5.02
CA ARG A 9 7.17 2.79 -3.97
C ARG A 9 6.80 3.49 -2.67
N LEU A 10 7.45 4.60 -2.35
CA LEU A 10 7.23 5.33 -1.10
C LEU A 10 5.93 6.15 -1.14
N ILE A 11 5.64 6.84 -2.24
CA ILE A 11 4.44 7.71 -2.34
C ILE A 11 3.12 6.95 -2.11
N PRO A 12 2.86 5.76 -2.71
CA PRO A 12 1.64 4.99 -2.45
C PRO A 12 1.56 4.47 -1.02
N ASN A 13 2.69 4.03 -0.44
CA ASN A 13 2.76 3.67 0.97
C ASN A 13 2.45 4.86 1.89
N ILE A 14 2.85 6.07 1.47
CA ILE A 14 2.59 7.32 2.17
C ILE A 14 1.12 7.74 2.10
N SER A 15 0.52 7.68 0.91
CA SER A 15 -0.90 8.02 0.76
C SER A 15 -1.82 6.98 1.42
N ARG A 16 -1.39 5.72 1.55
CA ARG A 16 -2.23 4.65 2.11
C ARG A 16 -2.49 4.73 3.61
N HIS A 17 -1.66 5.41 4.38
CA HIS A 17 -2.01 5.71 5.78
C HIS A 17 -3.07 6.82 5.91
N LEU A 18 -3.34 7.55 4.83
CA LEU A 18 -4.44 8.50 4.75
C LEU A 18 -5.73 7.83 4.22
N GLU A 19 -5.67 6.54 3.86
CA GLU A 19 -6.85 5.82 3.43
C GLU A 19 -7.83 5.64 4.59
N ARG A 20 -9.12 5.73 4.30
CA ARG A 20 -10.16 5.59 5.31
C ARG A 20 -10.09 4.20 5.93
N LEU A 21 -10.02 4.18 7.25
CA LEU A 21 -9.99 2.94 8.02
C LEU A 21 -11.31 2.16 7.87
N PRO A 22 -11.25 0.82 7.90
CA PRO A 22 -12.44 -0.01 8.07
C PRO A 22 -13.19 0.37 9.35
N PRO A 23 -14.52 0.16 9.40
CA PRO A 23 -15.30 0.37 10.61
C PRO A 23 -14.71 -0.39 11.79
N GLY A 24 -14.65 0.26 12.96
CA GLY A 24 -14.09 -0.32 14.17
C GLY A 24 -12.56 -0.20 14.30
N PHE A 25 -11.88 0.42 13.33
CA PHE A 25 -10.46 0.76 13.46
C PHE A 25 -10.25 2.26 13.70
N ILE A 26 -9.26 2.56 14.55
CA ILE A 26 -8.74 3.91 14.76
C ILE A 26 -7.23 3.92 14.50
N ASN A 27 -6.70 5.08 14.11
CA ASN A 27 -5.27 5.34 14.03
C ASN A 27 -4.94 6.48 15.00
N ASN A 28 -4.05 6.23 15.96
CA ASN A 28 -3.68 7.19 16.99
C ASN A 28 -2.44 8.05 16.62
N GLY A 29 -2.06 8.06 15.35
CA GLY A 29 -0.85 8.71 14.84
C GLY A 29 0.41 7.83 14.88
N TYR A 30 0.37 6.71 15.60
CA TYR A 30 1.50 5.79 15.74
C TYR A 30 1.15 4.35 15.36
N GLN A 31 -0.05 3.91 15.70
CA GLN A 31 -0.53 2.54 15.57
C GLN A 31 -2.00 2.51 15.15
N TYR A 32 -2.38 1.40 14.55
CA TYR A 32 -3.76 1.06 14.26
C TYR A 32 -4.30 0.23 15.41
N MET A 33 -5.53 0.51 15.84
CA MET A 33 -6.18 -0.20 16.92
C MET A 33 -7.58 -0.60 16.49
N ASP A 34 -7.99 -1.83 16.81
CA ASP A 34 -9.37 -2.27 16.59
C ASP A 34 -10.29 -1.91 17.78
N ALA A 35 -11.57 -2.27 17.66
CA ALA A 35 -12.59 -1.98 18.65
C ALA A 35 -12.36 -2.68 20.01
N PHE A 36 -11.50 -3.71 20.06
CA PHE A 36 -11.15 -4.46 21.27
C PHE A 36 -9.83 -3.99 21.88
N GLY A 37 -9.16 -3.03 21.25
CA GLY A 37 -7.89 -2.50 21.74
C GLY A 37 -6.67 -3.24 21.19
N GLU A 38 -6.83 -4.18 20.25
CA GLU A 38 -5.69 -4.86 19.63
C GLU A 38 -4.88 -3.88 18.80
N LYS A 39 -3.57 -3.80 19.07
CA LYS A 39 -2.66 -2.88 18.40
C LYS A 39 -2.00 -3.55 17.21
N ARG A 40 -1.86 -2.79 16.12
CA ARG A 40 -1.20 -3.20 14.88
C ARG A 40 -0.31 -2.08 14.39
N GLU A 41 0.88 -2.44 13.91
CA GLU A 41 1.84 -1.49 13.33
C GLU A 41 1.46 -1.09 11.89
N ARG A 42 0.64 -1.90 11.22
CA ARG A 42 0.30 -1.73 9.80
C ARG A 42 -1.21 -1.56 9.61
N HIS A 43 -1.56 -0.89 8.52
CA HIS A 43 -2.95 -0.63 8.14
C HIS A 43 -3.74 -1.96 7.97
N PRO A 44 -4.99 -2.06 8.45
CA PRO A 44 -5.76 -3.32 8.37
C PRO A 44 -5.95 -3.85 6.93
N ASN A 45 -5.97 -2.96 5.94
CA ASN A 45 -6.11 -3.33 4.52
C ASN A 45 -4.79 -3.67 3.81
N MET A 46 -3.68 -3.94 4.51
CA MET A 46 -2.37 -4.26 3.89
C MET A 46 -2.44 -5.39 2.84
N ARG A 47 -3.32 -6.38 3.01
CA ARG A 47 -3.48 -7.45 2.00
C ARG A 47 -4.06 -6.93 0.68
N ARG A 48 -5.08 -6.07 0.76
CA ARG A 48 -5.68 -5.42 -0.42
C ARG A 48 -4.62 -4.58 -1.12
N PHE A 49 -3.84 -3.85 -0.33
CA PHE A 49 -2.78 -2.98 -0.80
C PHE A 49 -1.70 -3.72 -1.59
N ALA A 50 -1.22 -4.84 -1.04
CA ALA A 50 -0.25 -5.69 -1.70
C ALA A 50 -0.80 -6.28 -3.02
N GLY A 51 -2.09 -6.60 -3.08
CA GLY A 51 -2.75 -7.08 -4.29
C GLY A 51 -2.78 -6.02 -5.40
N GLU A 52 -3.13 -4.78 -5.05
CA GLU A 52 -3.11 -3.64 -5.98
C GLU A 52 -1.69 -3.38 -6.52
N ASP A 53 -0.67 -3.42 -5.65
CA ASP A 53 0.73 -3.22 -6.06
C ASP A 53 1.20 -4.32 -7.00
N ALA A 54 0.82 -5.58 -6.72
CA ALA A 54 1.15 -6.71 -7.57
C ALA A 54 0.45 -6.62 -8.94
N ALA A 55 -0.80 -6.17 -8.98
CA ALA A 55 -1.53 -5.94 -10.22
C ALA A 55 -0.86 -4.86 -11.07
N GLU A 56 -0.53 -3.70 -10.49
CA GLU A 56 0.20 -2.62 -11.20
C GLU A 56 1.55 -3.11 -11.73
N ALA A 57 2.28 -3.90 -10.95
CA ALA A 57 3.55 -4.48 -11.38
C ALA A 57 3.37 -5.45 -12.56
N ASN A 58 2.34 -6.30 -12.51
CA ASN A 58 2.03 -7.23 -13.60
C ASN A 58 1.65 -6.48 -14.89
N GLU A 59 0.81 -5.45 -14.80
CA GLU A 59 0.46 -4.61 -15.96
C GLU A 59 1.69 -3.98 -16.61
N ARG A 60 2.65 -3.51 -15.79
CA ARG A 60 3.94 -3.00 -16.30
C ARG A 60 4.76 -4.06 -17.03
N ILE A 61 4.79 -5.28 -16.49
CA ILE A 61 5.49 -6.41 -17.12
C ILE A 61 4.83 -6.74 -18.46
N GLU A 62 3.51 -6.83 -18.51
CA GLU A 62 2.78 -7.09 -19.76
C GLU A 62 3.01 -6.01 -20.80
N MET A 63 2.98 -4.73 -20.41
CA MET A 63 3.27 -3.60 -21.31
C MET A 63 4.68 -3.72 -21.90
N PHE A 64 5.66 -4.17 -21.12
CA PHE A 64 7.02 -4.38 -21.60
C PHE A 64 7.10 -5.58 -22.56
N ASN A 65 6.47 -6.70 -22.19
CA ASN A 65 6.45 -7.92 -23.00
C ASN A 65 5.76 -7.76 -24.36
N ARG A 66 4.81 -6.83 -24.48
CA ARG A 66 4.11 -6.52 -25.74
C ARG A 66 4.91 -5.64 -26.70
N ARG A 67 6.10 -5.16 -26.31
CA ARG A 67 6.95 -4.37 -27.21
C ARG A 67 7.59 -5.31 -28.24
N PRO A 68 7.47 -5.02 -29.55
CA PRO A 68 8.23 -5.76 -30.56
C PRO A 68 9.72 -5.52 -30.32
N LEU A 69 10.52 -6.57 -30.51
CA LEU A 69 11.99 -6.53 -30.45
C LEU A 69 12.57 -5.54 -31.44
#